data_AF-A0A0R2DNS1-F1
#
_entry.id   AF-A0A0R2DNS1-F1
#
_cell.length_a   1.000
_cell.length_b   1.000
_cell.length_c   1.000
_cell.angle_alpha   90.00
_cell.angle_beta   90.00
_cell.angle_gamma   90.00
#
_symmetry.space_group_name_H-M   'P 1'
#
loop_
_entity.id
_entity.type
_entity.pdbx_description
1 polymer ?
#
loop_
_entity_poly.entity_id
_entity_poly.type
_entity_poly.pdbx_seq_one_letter_code
_entity_poly.pdbx_strand_id
1 'polypeptide(L)' 'MNHKSSAIILFILYLILLGCMLTNHSMLAMWIMTGGMLIEASINLFDQFHRPQ' A
#
# COMPACT_ATOMS: atom_id res chain seq x y z
N MET A 1 18.74 1.04 -8.68
CA MET A 1 17.99 0.83 -7.42
C MET A 1 16.99 -0.29 -7.66
N ASN A 2 17.08 -1.38 -6.92
CA ASN A 2 16.30 -2.60 -7.17
C ASN A 2 14.80 -2.30 -7.00
N HIS A 3 14.04 -2.20 -8.10
CA HIS A 3 12.62 -1.80 -8.12
C HIS A 3 11.77 -2.59 -7.13
N LYS A 4 12.13 -3.86 -6.91
CA LYS A 4 11.54 -4.78 -5.92
C LYS A 4 11.59 -4.21 -4.49
N SER A 5 12.69 -3.56 -4.10
CA SER A 5 12.86 -2.98 -2.76
C SER A 5 11.97 -1.74 -2.56
N SER A 6 11.80 -0.92 -3.60
CA SER A 6 10.95 0.27 -3.54
C SER A 6 9.47 -0.09 -3.32
N ALA A 7 9.00 -1.17 -3.94
CA ALA A 7 7.61 -1.61 -3.81
C ALA A 7 7.31 -2.12 -2.39
N ILE A 8 8.24 -2.86 -1.77
CA ILE A 8 8.10 -3.35 -0.39
C ILE A 8 8.04 -2.17 0.59
N ILE A 9 8.93 -1.19 0.42
CA ILE A 9 8.98 0.00 1.29
C ILE A 9 7.65 0.78 1.20
N LEU A 10 7.12 0.99 -0.02
CA LEU A 10 5.83 1.65 -0.22
C LEU A 10 4.67 0.89 0.42
N PHE A 11 4.68 -0.45 0.33
CA PHE A 11 3.66 -1.28 0.96
C PHE A 11 3.67 -1.17 2.49
N ILE A 12 4.86 -1.21 3.11
CA ILE A 12 5.01 -1.00 4.56
C ILE A 12 4.53 0.40 4.97
N LEU A 13 4.88 1.42 4.20
CA LEU A 13 4.43 2.80 4.42
C LEU A 13 2.90 2.92 4.38
N TYR A 14 2.25 2.25 3.42
CA TYR A 14 0.79 2.22 3.31
C TYR A 14 0.13 1.52 4.50
N LEU A 15 0.70 0.44 5.03
CA LEU A 15 0.20 -0.22 6.26
C LEU A 15 0.28 0.71 7.48
N ILE A 16 1.36 1.47 7.61
CA ILE A 16 1.52 2.47 8.69
C ILE A 16 0.49 3.59 8.54
N LEU A 17 0.31 4.11 7.33
CA LEU A 17 -0.70 5.13 7.02
C LEU A 17 -2.12 4.64 7.30
N LEU A 18 -2.43 3.38 6.98
CA LEU A 18 -3.71 2.75 7.31
C LEU A 18 -3.92 2.65 8.83
N GLY A 19 -2.89 2.27 9.59
CA GLY A 19 -2.95 2.29 11.06
C GLY A 19 -3.14 3.70 11.65
N CYS A 20 -2.52 4.70 11.04
CA CYS A 20 -2.67 6.10 11.42
C CYS A 20 -4.09 6.63 11.12
N MET A 21 -4.65 6.24 9.98
CA MET A 21 -6.06 6.45 9.60
C MET A 21 -7.04 5.78 10.56
N LEU A 22 -6.74 4.57 11.03
CA LEU A 22 -7.57 3.87 12.00
C LEU A 22 -7.71 4.64 13.31
N THR A 23 -6.75 5.50 13.64
CA THR A 23 -6.85 6.38 14.82
C THR A 23 -7.63 7.67 14.51
N ASN A 24 -7.73 8.07 13.24
CA ASN A 24 -8.48 9.25 12.77
C ASN A 24 -9.78 8.82 12.08
N HIS A 25 -10.82 8.54 12.88
CA HIS A 25 -12.16 8.10 12.45
C HIS A 25 -12.99 9.16 11.67
N SER A 26 -12.39 10.26 11.19
CA SER A 26 -13.16 11.43 10.75
C SER A 26 -13.86 11.27 9.40
N MET A 27 -13.49 10.31 8.54
CA MET A 27 -14.16 10.14 7.23
C MET A 27 -14.03 8.73 6.62
N LEU A 28 -15.17 8.06 6.42
CA LEU A 28 -15.28 6.78 5.69
C LEU A 28 -14.74 6.85 4.25
N ALA A 29 -14.87 8.00 3.58
CA ALA A 29 -14.35 8.20 2.23
C ALA A 29 -12.81 8.08 2.17
N MET A 30 -12.14 8.58 3.20
CA MET A 30 -10.67 8.52 3.31
C MET A 30 -10.20 7.07 3.48
N TRP A 31 -10.96 6.27 4.23
CA TRP A 31 -10.74 4.83 4.40
C TRP A 31 -10.82 4.04 3.09
N ILE A 32 -11.84 4.32 2.28
CA ILE A 32 -12.01 3.67 0.96
C ILE A 32 -10.85 4.05 0.03
N MET A 33 -10.41 5.31 0.07
CA MET A 33 -9.27 5.79 -0.72
C MET A 33 -7.95 5.13 -0.30
N THR A 34 -7.63 5.11 0.99
CA THR A 34 -6.40 4.48 1.51
C THR A 34 -6.44 2.97 1.31
N GLY A 35 -7.59 2.33 1.49
CA GLY A 35 -7.79 0.91 1.19
C GLY A 35 -7.57 0.61 -0.30
N GLY A 36 -8.11 1.42 -1.20
CA GLY A 36 -7.91 1.29 -2.65
C GLY A 36 -6.44 1.38 -3.05
N MET A 37 -5.73 2.41 -2.58
CA MET A 37 -4.29 2.55 -2.84
C MET A 37 -3.46 1.40 -2.25
N LEU A 38 -3.86 0.87 -1.09
CA LEU A 38 -3.16 -0.25 -0.45
C LEU A 38 -3.37 -1.55 -1.22
N ILE A 39 -4.56 -1.78 -1.77
CA ILE A 39 -4.85 -2.91 -2.66
C ILE A 39 -4.06 -2.77 -3.97
N GLU A 40 -4.06 -1.60 -4.61
CA GLU A 40 -3.27 -1.35 -5.82
C GLU A 40 -1.77 -1.56 -5.57
N ALA A 41 -1.25 -1.07 -4.45
CA ALA A 41 0.15 -1.29 -4.06
C ALA A 41 0.45 -2.78 -3.79
N SER A 42 -0.49 -3.53 -3.20
CA SER A 42 -0.36 -4.97 -2.98
C SER A 42 -0.32 -5.75 -4.30
N ILE A 43 -1.21 -5.43 -5.23
CA ILE A 43 -1.26 -6.05 -6.56
C ILE A 43 0.01 -5.72 -7.34
N ASN A 44 0.46 -4.46 -7.29
CA ASN A 44 1.70 -4.03 -7.95
C ASN A 44 2.95 -4.67 -7.33
N LEU A 45 2.95 -4.91 -6.02
CA LEU A 45 4.01 -5.66 -5.34
C LEU A 45 4.00 -7.14 -5.74
N PHE A 46 2.81 -7.75 -5.78
CA PHE A 46 2.63 -9.14 -6.20
C PHE A 46 3.06 -9.35 -7.65
N ASP A 47 2.66 -8.47 -8.58
CA ASP A 47 3.07 -8.53 -9.99
C ASP A 47 4.60 -8.38 -10.13
N GLN A 48 5.23 -7.46 -9.39
CA GLN A 48 6.69 -7.30 -9.39
C GLN A 48 7.47 -8.48 -8.78
N PHE A 49 6.86 -9.23 -7.87
CA PHE A 49 7.44 -10.44 -7.30
C PHE A 49 7.21 -11.68 -8.18
N HIS A 50 6.05 -11.77 -8.82
CA HIS A 50 5.66 -12.90 -9.66
C HIS A 50 6.16 -12.80 -11.10
N ARG A 51 6.50 -11.60 -11.59
CA ARG A 51 7.21 -11.44 -12.86
C ARG A 51 8.69 -11.75 -12.66
N PRO A 52 9.22 -12.86 -13.21
CA PRO A 52 10.65 -13.03 -13.37
C PRO A 52 11.07 -12.13 -14.53
N GLN A 53 11.47 -10.90 -14.23
CA GLN A 53 12.46 -10.23 -15.07
C GLN A 53 13.84 -10.55 -14.51
#